data_AF-A0A7W0QT96-F1
#
_entry.id   AF-A0A7W0QT96-F1
#
_cell.length_a   1.000
_cell.length_b   1.000
_cell.length_c   1.000
_cell.angle_alpha   90.00
_cell.angle_beta   90.00
_cell.angle_gamma   90.00
#
_symmetry.space_group_name_H-M   'P 1'
#
loop_
_entity.id
_entity.type
_entity.pdbx_description
1 polymer ?
#
loop_
_entity_poly.entity_id
_entity_poly.type
_entity_poly.pdbx_seq_one_letter_code
_entity_poly.pdbx_strand_id
1 'polypeptide(L)' 'MQSTSVRIDVATHRELKRLAASLGTSVGDTVALAVRRLRQDQIGADLRNELTTSEVVWLDADLG' A
#
# COMPACT_ATOMS: atom_id res chain seq x y z
N MET A 1 -21.10 -3.90 5.35
CA MET A 1 -19.70 -3.42 5.24
C MET A 1 -19.13 -3.35 6.65
N GLN A 2 -17.96 -3.97 6.88
CA GLN A 2 -17.24 -3.75 8.13
C GLN A 2 -16.67 -2.32 8.09
N SER A 3 -16.86 -1.56 9.17
CA SER A 3 -16.29 -0.22 9.32
C SER A 3 -15.26 -0.24 10.44
N THR A 4 -14.15 0.47 10.25
CA THR A 4 -13.07 0.60 11.23
C THR A 4 -12.83 2.08 11.49
N SER A 5 -12.87 2.47 12.76
CA SER A 5 -12.60 3.85 13.18
C SER A 5 -11.11 4.03 13.47
N VAL A 6 -10.48 5.01 12.81
CA VAL A 6 -9.08 5.38 13.03
C VAL A 6 -9.02 6.79 13.60
N ARG A 7 -8.23 7.00 14.65
CA ARG A 7 -8.00 8.33 15.24
C ARG A 7 -6.77 8.95 14.61
N ILE A 8 -6.92 10.20 14.19
CA ILE A 8 -5.88 11.05 13.60
C ILE A 8 -6.03 12.45 14.18
N ASP A 9 -4.97 13.25 14.11
CA ASP A 9 -5.05 14.65 14.49
C ASP A 9 -5.87 15.47 13.47
N VAL A 10 -6.22 16.70 13.87
CA VAL A 10 -7.06 17.60 13.09
C VAL A 10 -6.37 18.07 11.80
N ALA A 11 -5.05 18.23 11.80
CA ALA A 11 -4.31 18.66 10.62
C ALA A 11 -4.32 17.57 9.54
N THR A 12 -4.00 16.34 9.93
CA THR A 12 -4.08 15.14 9.07
C THR A 12 -5.49 14.97 8.51
N HIS A 13 -6.52 15.14 9.34
CA HIS A 13 -7.91 15.05 8.87
C HIS A 13 -8.24 16.11 7.80
N ARG A 14 -7.77 17.34 7.95
CA ARG A 14 -7.98 18.42 6.96
C ARG A 14 -7.24 18.16 5.66
N GLU A 15 -6.05 17.60 5.73
CA GLU A 15 -5.29 17.20 4.54
C GLU A 15 -5.99 16.09 3.77
N LEU A 16 -6.44 15.04 4.46
CA LEU A 16 -7.22 13.97 3.84
C LEU A 16 -8.50 14.49 3.19
N LYS A 17 -9.22 15.42 3.83
CA LYS A 17 -10.40 16.06 3.22
C LYS A 17 -10.07 16.84 1.96
N ARG A 18 -8.98 17.62 1.96
CA ARG A 18 -8.54 18.38 0.77
C ARG A 18 -8.15 17.44 -0.37
N LEU A 19 -7.40 16.39 -0.06
CA LEU A 19 -7.00 15.38 -1.04
C LEU A 19 -8.22 14.66 -1.62
N ALA A 20 -9.12 14.18 -0.77
CA ALA A 20 -10.36 13.52 -1.19
C ALA A 20 -11.19 14.40 -2.12
N ALA A 21 -11.33 15.69 -1.78
CA ALA A 21 -12.00 16.67 -2.62
C ALA A 21 -11.32 16.85 -3.99
N SER A 22 -9.99 16.95 -4.03
CA SER A 22 -9.24 17.06 -5.29
C SER A 22 -9.37 15.83 -6.19
N LEU A 23 -9.58 14.65 -5.60
CA LEU A 23 -9.79 13.39 -6.30
C LEU A 23 -11.27 13.11 -6.62
N GLY A 24 -12.20 13.98 -6.18
CA GLY A 24 -13.63 13.77 -6.35
C GLY A 24 -14.17 12.53 -5.65
N THR A 25 -13.58 12.13 -4.53
CA THR A 25 -13.90 10.89 -3.82
C THR A 25 -14.09 11.10 -2.32
N SER A 26 -14.48 10.06 -1.59
CA SER A 26 -14.66 10.13 -0.14
C SER A 26 -13.32 10.02 0.60
N VAL A 27 -13.28 10.46 1.86
CA VAL A 27 -12.08 10.28 2.71
C VAL A 27 -11.75 8.80 2.87
N GLY A 28 -12.76 7.93 3.02
CA GLY A 28 -12.56 6.48 3.16
C GLY A 28 -11.94 5.87 1.91
N ASP A 29 -12.43 6.22 0.72
CA ASP A 29 -11.89 5.73 -0.55
C ASP A 29 -10.47 6.25 -0.80
N THR A 30 -10.21 7.51 -0.43
CA THR A 30 -8.86 8.10 -0.50
C THR A 30 -7.89 7.33 0.39
N VAL A 31 -8.29 7.00 1.62
CA VAL A 31 -7.47 6.19 2.54
C VAL A 31 -7.26 4.78 1.98
N ALA A 32 -8.29 4.13 1.46
CA ALA A 32 -8.16 2.81 0.84
C ALA A 32 -7.18 2.82 -0.33
N LEU A 33 -7.24 3.85 -1.19
CA LEU A 33 -6.30 4.04 -2.28
C LEU A 33 -4.87 4.26 -1.75
N ALA A 34 -4.68 5.13 -0.76
CA ALA A 34 -3.38 5.42 -0.17
C ALA A 34 -2.74 4.16 0.44
N VAL A 35 -3.49 3.40 1.24
CA VAL A 35 -3.03 2.14 1.84
C VAL A 35 -2.61 1.14 0.76
N ARG A 36 -3.41 1.01 -0.31
CA ARG A 36 -3.08 0.14 -1.44
C ARG A 36 -1.77 0.55 -2.11
N ARG A 37 -1.56 1.85 -2.34
CA ARG A 37 -0.35 2.38 -2.98
C ARG A 37 0.89 2.16 -2.11
N LEU A 38 0.81 2.45 -0.80
CA LEU A 38 1.91 2.19 0.13
C LEU A 38 2.30 0.71 0.15
N ARG A 39 1.32 -0.20 0.10
CA ARG A 39 1.59 -1.64 0.02
C ARG A 39 2.26 -2.03 -1.30
N GLN A 40 1.81 -1.44 -2.42
CA GLN A 40 2.41 -1.69 -3.74
C GLN A 40 3.85 -1.17 -3.81
N ASP A 41 4.13 -0.01 -3.23
CA ASP A 41 5.47 0.58 -3.20
C ASP A 41 6.43 -0.29 -2.37
N GLN A 42 5.96 -0.84 -1.23
CA GLN A 42 6.73 -1.78 -0.43
C GLN A 42 7.03 -3.07 -1.21
N ILE A 43 6.02 -3.68 -1.84
CA ILE A 43 6.22 -4.87 -2.68
C ILE A 43 7.22 -4.58 -3.80
N GLY A 44 7.10 -3.41 -4.45
CA GLY A 44 8.03 -2.98 -5.49
C GLY A 44 9.46 -2.77 -4.96
N ALA A 45 9.62 -2.38 -3.71
CA ALA A 45 10.94 -2.32 -3.06
C ALA A 45 11.50 -3.72 -2.79
N ASP A 46 10.68 -4.63 -2.29
CA ASP A 46 11.08 -6.00 -1.98
C ASP A 46 11.49 -6.76 -3.26
N LEU A 47 10.72 -6.62 -4.34
CA LEU A 47 11.00 -7.24 -5.64
C LEU A 47 12.26 -6.71 -6.35
N ARG A 48 12.79 -5.55 -5.94
CA ARG A 48 14.04 -5.00 -6.49
C ARG A 48 15.29 -5.59 -5.84
N ASN A 49 15.14 -6.29 -4.72
CA ASN A 49 16.27 -6.95 -4.08
C ASN A 49 16.71 -8.14 -4.94
N GLU A 50 18.02 -8.38 -4.98
CA GLU A 50 18.54 -9.61 -5.56
C GLU A 50 17.94 -10.80 -4.81
N LEU A 51 17.54 -11.83 -5.55
CA LEU A 51 17.08 -13.08 -4.96
C LEU A 51 18.20 -13.67 -4.12
N THR A 52 17.86 -14.11 -2.92
CA THR A 52 18.80 -14.88 -2.09
C THR A 52 19.16 -16.18 -2.80
N THR A 53 20.34 -16.74 -2.50
CA THR A 53 20.74 -18.04 -3.06
C THR A 53 19.70 -19.13 -2.80
N SER A 54 19.03 -19.13 -1.65
CA SER A 54 17.95 -20.05 -1.33
C SER A 54 16.71 -19.88 -2.23
N GLU A 55 16.36 -18.65 -2.58
CA GLU A 55 15.23 -18.36 -3.46
C GLU A 55 15.54 -18.73 -4.91
N VAL A 56 16.77 -18.48 -5.37
CA VAL A 56 17.25 -18.94 -6.69
C VAL A 56 17.20 -20.47 -6.77
N VAL A 57 17.76 -21.17 -5.78
CA VAL A 57 17.74 -22.63 -5.74
C VAL A 57 16.31 -23.19 -5.68
N TRP A 58 15.39 -22.51 -4.97
CA TRP A 58 13.98 -22.89 -4.95
C TRP A 58 13.28 -22.67 -6.30
N LEU A 59 13.56 -21.55 -6.98
CA LEU A 59 13.02 -21.23 -8.32
C LEU A 59 13.54 -22.20 -9.39
N ASP A 60 14.82 -22.56 -9.32
CA ASP A 60 15.47 -23.45 -10.28
C ASP A 60 15.17 -24.94 -10.01
N ALA A 61 14.53 -25.28 -8.88
CA ALA A 61 14.26 -26.66 -8.48
C ALA A 61 13.33 -27.42 -9.47
N ASP A 62 12.51 -26.70 -10.25
CA ASP A 62 11.64 -27.27 -11.29
C ASP A 62 12.27 -27.24 -12.69
N LEU A 63 13.50 -26.71 -12.85
CA LEU A 63 14.21 -26.59 -14.13
C LEU A 63 15.26 -27.70 -14.34
N GLY A 64 14.96 -28.91 -13.83
CA GLY A 64 15.83 -30.10 -13.89
C GLY A 64 16.38 -30.44 -15.27
#